data_AF-A0A4R3GAB8-F1
#
_entry.id   AF-A0A4R3GAB8-F1
#
_cell.length_a   1.000
_cell.length_b   1.000
_cell.length_c   1.000
_cell.angle_alpha   90.00
_cell.angle_beta   90.00
_cell.angle_gamma   90.00
#
_symmetry.space_group_name_H-M   'P 1'
#
loop_
_entity.id
_entity.type
_entity.pdbx_description
1 polymer ?
#
loop_
_entity_poly.entity_id
_entity_poly.type
_entity_poly.pdbx_seq_one_letter_code
_entity_poly.pdbx_strand_id
1 'polypeptide(L)'
;MARRELSREELFALVWERPTSEIANELGISDVAVGKLCEKLQVPKPPRGYWARVEAGQMPRRPALKAFREELEAKRKSALQARTAGHFTELQSKFLNAALEELRRRGIEHQVDTSRLKHISNLDQDIAAQTLLLIQGQAQKWAESGRVAVKWGTSVRASIGKLVERLMPLARPQLLAFETEGKRHSFSAAGPIVFVRWTAELQTRIATLARIARDQNLSHLVQPLSAADHAWSSTHLYQPESDFILNSYLCISPDAAWIEWYRRSWREENPPERHFTSKIKLRDVMPIDFLDGEEDKVLPPAISEAKVKPYLARLQALNEAERIFEMITNAAYALDRSVPNETLAMADRIWFGSERPFQAAREAFAHIETDLERWEQQIEVERSQLAQAVLGVRPGDIVASQQNGALTRISAESMSLYSTEKRVTFVVSGRRFRKDGTLGKISDTMSFTLDRSAGDGN
;
A
#
# COMPACT_ATOMS: atom_id res chain seq x y z
N MET A 1 -7.33 38.27 -34.75
CA MET A 1 -6.64 37.17 -34.05
C MET A 1 -7.38 36.91 -32.75
N ALA A 2 -7.68 35.65 -32.45
CA ALA A 2 -8.58 35.26 -31.35
C ALA A 2 -8.03 35.72 -29.99
N ARG A 3 -8.85 36.44 -29.22
CA ARG A 3 -8.60 36.80 -27.82
C ARG A 3 -8.55 35.49 -27.02
N ARG A 4 -7.35 34.99 -26.72
CA ARG A 4 -7.19 33.86 -25.80
C ARG A 4 -7.55 34.37 -24.41
N GLU A 5 -8.72 33.99 -23.90
CA GLU A 5 -9.11 34.29 -22.51
C GLU A 5 -8.20 33.48 -21.59
N LEU A 6 -7.16 34.13 -21.07
CA LEU A 6 -6.28 33.55 -20.06
C LEU A 6 -7.04 33.45 -18.74
N SER A 7 -7.00 32.26 -18.13
CA SER A 7 -7.54 32.05 -16.80
C SER A 7 -6.71 32.80 -15.75
N ARG A 8 -7.33 33.12 -14.61
CA ARG A 8 -6.68 33.79 -13.46
C ARG A 8 -5.42 33.04 -13.02
N GLU A 9 -5.51 31.72 -13.09
CA GLU A 9 -4.51 30.75 -12.67
C GLU A 9 -3.30 30.70 -13.61
N GLU A 10 -3.55 30.70 -14.93
CA GLU A 10 -2.49 30.76 -15.94
C GLU A 10 -1.75 32.10 -15.89
N LEU A 11 -2.49 33.20 -15.67
CA LEU A 11 -1.88 34.52 -15.55
C LEU A 11 -0.99 34.64 -14.30
N PHE A 12 -1.42 34.07 -13.17
CA PHE A 12 -0.59 34.04 -11.96
C PHE A 12 0.70 33.25 -12.19
N ALA A 13 0.64 32.06 -12.80
CA ALA A 13 1.84 31.27 -13.07
C ALA A 13 2.82 32.04 -13.98
N LEU A 14 2.32 32.60 -15.09
CA LEU A 14 3.15 33.33 -16.04
C LEU A 14 3.87 34.52 -15.39
N VAL A 15 3.14 35.34 -14.64
CA VAL A 15 3.64 36.60 -14.05
C VAL A 15 4.65 36.35 -12.92
N TRP A 16 4.64 35.17 -12.31
CA TRP A 16 5.61 34.75 -11.28
C TRP A 16 6.72 33.81 -11.78
N GLU A 17 6.67 33.41 -13.05
CA GLU A 17 7.73 32.63 -13.73
C GLU A 17 8.65 33.52 -14.56
N ARG A 18 8.13 34.58 -15.21
CA ARG A 18 8.89 35.44 -16.12
C ARG A 18 8.52 36.94 -16.01
N PRO A 19 9.38 37.87 -16.44
CA PRO A 19 9.08 39.30 -16.47
C PRO A 19 7.85 39.63 -17.33
N THR A 20 7.06 40.63 -16.93
CA THR A 20 5.83 40.98 -17.66
C THR A 20 6.07 41.56 -19.05
N SER A 21 7.28 42.05 -19.33
CA SER A 21 7.72 42.45 -20.68
C SER A 21 7.80 41.27 -21.65
N GLU A 22 8.29 40.11 -21.20
CA GLU A 22 8.34 38.89 -22.01
C GLU A 22 6.93 38.33 -22.25
N ILE A 23 6.12 38.30 -21.20
CA ILE A 23 4.72 37.84 -21.26
C ILE A 23 3.90 38.72 -22.22
N ALA A 24 4.11 40.04 -22.19
CA ALA A 24 3.48 41.00 -23.08
C ALA A 24 3.80 40.68 -24.55
N ASN A 25 5.07 40.41 -24.86
CA ASN A 25 5.51 40.03 -26.20
C ASN A 25 4.91 38.70 -26.67
N GLU A 26 4.86 37.68 -25.82
CA GLU A 26 4.27 36.36 -26.14
C GLU A 26 2.76 36.44 -26.41
N LEU A 27 2.06 37.29 -25.67
CA LEU A 27 0.62 37.47 -25.78
C LEU A 27 0.23 38.53 -26.83
N GLY A 28 1.21 39.21 -27.45
CA GLY A 28 0.97 40.27 -28.42
C GLY A 28 0.22 41.48 -27.84
N ILE A 29 0.37 41.73 -26.53
CA ILE A 29 -0.27 42.83 -25.80
C ILE A 29 0.79 43.73 -25.15
N SER A 30 0.39 44.93 -24.69
CA SER A 30 1.33 45.80 -23.96
C SER A 30 1.53 45.35 -22.52
N ASP A 31 2.68 45.67 -21.92
CA ASP A 31 2.98 45.41 -20.49
C ASP A 31 1.93 46.05 -19.56
N VAL A 32 1.42 47.23 -19.95
CA VAL A 32 0.30 47.89 -19.26
C VAL A 32 -1.00 47.08 -19.35
N ALA A 33 -1.25 46.41 -20.49
CA ALA A 33 -2.41 45.54 -20.66
C ALA A 33 -2.30 44.24 -19.83
N VAL A 34 -1.10 43.68 -19.67
CA VAL A 34 -0.84 42.57 -18.72
C VAL A 34 -1.14 43.01 -17.29
N GLY A 35 -0.72 44.22 -16.91
CA GLY A 35 -1.04 44.81 -15.60
C GLY A 35 -2.54 44.95 -15.35
N LYS A 36 -3.29 45.49 -16.33
CA LYS A 36 -4.76 45.58 -16.27
C LYS A 36 -5.44 44.22 -16.18
N LEU A 37 -4.88 43.20 -16.84
CA LEU A 37 -5.40 41.84 -16.78
C LEU A 37 -5.18 41.22 -15.40
N CYS A 38 -4.01 41.47 -14.77
CA CYS A 38 -3.72 41.01 -13.41
C CYS A 38 -4.66 41.66 -12.39
N GLU A 39 -4.91 42.96 -12.54
CA GLU A 39 -5.84 43.71 -11.68
C GLU A 39 -7.28 43.20 -11.84
N LYS A 40 -7.73 43.01 -13.09
CA LYS A 40 -9.07 42.47 -13.40
C LYS A 40 -9.29 41.06 -12.82
N LEU A 41 -8.26 40.22 -12.84
CA LEU A 41 -8.32 38.85 -12.34
C LEU A 41 -7.83 38.72 -10.89
N GLN A 42 -7.58 39.82 -10.18
CA GLN A 42 -7.09 39.83 -8.80
C GLN A 42 -5.87 38.91 -8.58
N VAL A 43 -4.91 39.00 -9.50
CA VAL A 43 -3.65 38.28 -9.49
C VAL A 43 -2.58 39.21 -8.90
N PRO A 44 -1.95 38.89 -7.75
CA PRO A 44 -0.90 39.72 -7.20
C PRO A 44 0.33 39.67 -8.12
N LYS A 45 0.88 40.84 -8.49
CA LYS A 45 2.09 40.95 -9.31
C LYS A 45 3.35 40.94 -8.42
N PRO A 46 4.49 40.38 -8.86
CA PRO A 46 5.75 40.54 -8.17
C PRO A 46 6.09 42.02 -7.97
N PRO A 47 6.64 42.40 -6.80
CA PRO A 47 7.01 43.79 -6.52
C PRO A 47 8.10 44.30 -7.47
N ARG A 48 8.16 45.62 -7.65
CA ARG A 48 9.21 46.25 -8.48
C ARG A 48 10.60 45.84 -7.98
N GLY A 49 11.47 45.41 -8.89
CA GLY A 49 12.81 44.89 -8.57
C GLY A 49 12.85 43.40 -8.21
N TYR A 50 11.73 42.68 -8.18
CA TYR A 50 11.71 41.22 -7.91
C TYR A 50 12.58 40.44 -8.90
N TRP A 51 12.42 40.68 -10.21
CA TRP A 51 13.16 39.97 -11.26
C TRP A 51 14.64 40.34 -11.30
N ALA A 52 15.00 41.60 -11.03
CA ALA A 52 16.39 42.02 -10.89
C ALA A 52 17.10 41.31 -9.72
N ARG A 53 16.38 41.00 -8.64
CA ARG A 53 16.92 40.21 -7.51
C ARG A 53 17.05 38.72 -7.84
N VAL A 54 16.14 38.18 -8.66
CA VAL A 54 16.22 36.79 -9.17
C VAL A 54 17.40 36.64 -10.13
N GLU A 55 17.61 37.58 -11.05
CA GLU A 55 18.78 37.62 -11.95
C GLU A 55 20.10 37.76 -11.18
N ALA A 56 20.09 38.50 -10.07
CA ALA A 56 21.22 38.59 -9.14
C ALA A 56 21.40 37.35 -8.23
N GLY A 57 20.70 36.25 -8.50
CA GLY A 57 20.82 34.97 -7.80
C GLY A 57 20.11 34.89 -6.44
N GLN A 58 19.31 35.89 -6.06
CA GLN A 58 18.55 35.87 -4.80
C GLN A 58 17.22 35.13 -4.96
N MET A 59 16.74 34.46 -3.90
CA MET A 59 15.43 33.81 -3.85
C MET A 59 14.41 34.58 -2.97
N PRO A 60 13.86 35.72 -3.44
CA PRO A 60 12.86 36.47 -2.70
C PRO A 60 11.55 35.67 -2.50
N ARG A 61 10.97 35.77 -1.29
CA ARG A 61 9.79 35.00 -0.85
C ARG A 61 8.60 35.19 -1.80
N ARG A 62 8.07 34.07 -2.31
CA ARG A 62 6.81 33.99 -3.08
C ARG A 62 5.64 33.70 -2.13
N PRO A 63 4.43 34.24 -2.35
CA PRO A 63 3.23 33.86 -1.59
C PRO A 63 2.98 32.34 -1.65
N ALA A 64 2.61 31.71 -0.53
CA ALA A 64 2.63 30.25 -0.38
C ALA A 64 1.50 29.53 -1.15
N LEU A 65 1.92 28.50 -1.92
CA LEU A 65 1.24 27.85 -3.04
C LEU A 65 0.71 26.43 -2.71
N LYS A 66 0.51 26.08 -1.43
CA LYS A 66 0.25 24.68 -1.04
C LYS A 66 -1.18 24.23 -1.35
N ALA A 67 -2.19 25.00 -0.93
CA ALA A 67 -3.59 24.69 -1.19
C ALA A 67 -3.94 24.72 -2.69
N PHE A 68 -3.32 25.62 -3.45
CA PHE A 68 -3.56 25.79 -4.88
C PHE A 68 -2.93 24.67 -5.74
N ARG A 69 -1.78 24.14 -5.32
CA ARG A 69 -1.10 23.02 -6.01
C ARG A 69 -1.89 21.72 -5.87
N GLU A 70 -2.46 21.45 -4.70
CA GLU A 70 -3.29 20.26 -4.44
C GLU A 70 -4.57 20.28 -5.29
N GLU A 71 -5.21 21.44 -5.44
CA GLU A 71 -6.40 21.60 -6.27
C GLU A 71 -6.12 21.47 -7.77
N LEU A 72 -4.96 21.96 -8.23
CA LEU A 72 -4.47 21.80 -9.62
C LEU A 72 -4.09 20.35 -9.93
N GLU A 73 -3.45 19.65 -9.01
CA GLU A 73 -3.11 18.23 -9.16
C GLU A 73 -4.38 17.38 -9.19
N ALA A 74 -5.39 17.70 -8.38
CA ALA A 74 -6.71 17.07 -8.44
C ALA A 74 -7.44 17.32 -9.77
N LYS A 75 -7.45 18.57 -10.26
CA LYS A 75 -8.07 18.93 -11.56
C LYS A 75 -7.32 18.37 -12.77
N ARG A 76 -5.99 18.30 -12.73
CA ARG A 76 -5.18 17.67 -13.78
C ARG A 76 -5.39 16.15 -13.80
N LYS A 77 -5.49 15.52 -12.62
CA LYS A 77 -5.78 14.09 -12.50
C LYS A 77 -7.18 13.76 -13.02
N SER A 78 -8.19 14.56 -12.70
CA SER A 78 -9.56 14.36 -13.22
C SER A 78 -9.66 14.64 -14.72
N ALA A 79 -8.99 15.66 -15.25
CA ALA A 79 -8.95 15.95 -16.69
C ALA A 79 -8.18 14.89 -17.49
N LEU A 80 -7.09 14.35 -16.94
CA LEU A 80 -6.36 13.23 -17.55
C LEU A 80 -7.22 11.97 -17.56
N GLN A 81 -7.90 11.65 -16.44
CA GLN A 81 -8.86 10.54 -16.35
C GLN A 81 -10.01 10.69 -17.36
N ALA A 82 -10.55 11.91 -17.53
CA ALA A 82 -11.60 12.19 -18.52
C ALA A 82 -11.13 12.02 -19.97
N ARG A 83 -9.86 12.35 -20.27
CA ARG A 83 -9.25 12.15 -21.60
C ARG A 83 -8.91 10.68 -21.89
N THR A 84 -8.56 9.90 -20.87
CA THR A 84 -8.29 8.46 -21.02
C THR A 84 -9.58 7.63 -21.11
N ALA A 85 -10.67 8.09 -20.48
CA ALA A 85 -12.00 7.49 -20.57
C ALA A 85 -12.72 7.87 -21.88
N GLY A 86 -12.20 7.40 -23.02
CA GLY A 86 -12.90 7.51 -24.31
C GLY A 86 -14.34 6.98 -24.23
N HIS A 87 -15.23 7.52 -25.06
CA HIS A 87 -16.66 7.18 -25.05
C HIS A 87 -16.93 5.66 -25.04
N PHE A 88 -17.99 5.24 -24.35
CA PHE A 88 -18.48 3.87 -24.48
C PHE A 88 -18.96 3.61 -25.91
N THR A 89 -18.63 2.45 -26.46
CA THR A 89 -19.21 2.03 -27.74
C THR A 89 -20.71 1.76 -27.54
N GLU A 90 -21.49 1.79 -28.62
CA GLU A 90 -22.93 1.48 -28.56
C GLU A 90 -23.20 0.13 -27.87
N LEU A 91 -22.34 -0.87 -28.14
CA LEU A 91 -22.40 -2.18 -27.53
C LEU A 91 -22.16 -2.14 -26.01
N GLN A 92 -21.15 -1.40 -25.57
CA GLN A 92 -20.86 -1.22 -24.15
C GLN A 92 -22.01 -0.53 -23.42
N SER A 93 -22.59 0.50 -24.04
CA SER A 93 -23.75 1.21 -23.50
C SER A 93 -24.97 0.30 -23.34
N LYS A 94 -25.22 -0.64 -24.27
CA LYS A 94 -26.31 -1.62 -24.15
C LYS A 94 -26.16 -2.50 -22.90
N PHE A 95 -24.97 -3.06 -22.66
CA PHE A 95 -24.71 -3.88 -21.47
C PHE A 95 -24.74 -3.07 -20.17
N LEU A 96 -24.19 -1.85 -20.20
CA LEU A 96 -24.23 -0.94 -19.06
C LEU A 96 -25.68 -0.58 -18.69
N ASN A 97 -26.51 -0.25 -19.67
CA ASN A 97 -27.92 0.07 -19.43
C ASN A 97 -28.70 -1.14 -18.90
N ALA A 98 -28.48 -2.34 -19.45
CA ALA A 98 -29.10 -3.56 -18.94
C ALA A 98 -28.75 -3.83 -17.46
N ALA A 99 -27.50 -3.56 -17.07
CA ALA A 99 -27.05 -3.67 -15.68
C ALA A 99 -27.69 -2.60 -14.78
N LEU A 100 -27.72 -1.33 -15.19
CA LEU A 100 -28.36 -0.27 -14.40
C LEU A 100 -29.87 -0.50 -14.23
N GLU A 101 -30.54 -0.98 -15.27
CA GLU A 101 -31.96 -1.32 -15.21
C GLU A 101 -32.22 -2.53 -14.30
N GLU A 102 -31.31 -3.49 -14.26
CA GLU A 102 -31.33 -4.58 -13.27
C GLU A 102 -31.20 -4.05 -11.83
N LEU A 103 -30.31 -3.09 -11.59
CA LEU A 103 -30.15 -2.47 -10.26
C LEU A 103 -31.43 -1.72 -9.85
N ARG A 104 -32.04 -0.96 -10.77
CA ARG A 104 -33.33 -0.30 -10.53
C ARG A 104 -34.42 -1.31 -10.16
N ARG A 105 -34.49 -2.45 -10.86
CA ARG A 105 -35.44 -3.53 -10.53
C ARG A 105 -35.21 -4.15 -9.16
N ARG A 106 -33.97 -4.12 -8.66
CA ARG A 106 -33.62 -4.54 -7.29
C ARG A 106 -33.91 -3.46 -6.24
N GLY A 107 -34.49 -2.33 -6.62
CA GLY A 107 -34.83 -1.23 -5.71
C GLY A 107 -33.67 -0.30 -5.39
N ILE A 108 -32.57 -0.35 -6.16
CA ILE A 108 -31.39 0.48 -5.93
C ILE A 108 -31.55 1.78 -6.72
N GLU A 109 -31.92 2.86 -6.02
CA GLU A 109 -32.05 4.19 -6.61
C GLU A 109 -30.67 4.78 -6.92
N HIS A 110 -30.51 5.31 -8.12
CA HIS A 110 -29.29 5.99 -8.53
C HIS A 110 -29.62 7.21 -9.39
N GLN A 111 -28.97 8.35 -9.15
CA GLN A 111 -29.17 9.59 -9.91
C GLN A 111 -28.48 9.59 -11.29
N VAL A 112 -28.07 8.42 -11.77
CA VAL A 112 -27.35 8.28 -13.03
C VAL A 112 -28.31 8.48 -14.21
N ASP A 113 -28.12 9.60 -14.92
CA ASP A 113 -28.80 9.87 -16.18
C ASP A 113 -28.21 8.99 -17.31
N THR A 114 -28.92 7.91 -17.62
CA THR A 114 -28.55 6.92 -18.63
C THR A 114 -28.52 7.50 -20.05
N SER A 115 -29.17 8.65 -20.30
CA SER A 115 -29.16 9.31 -21.61
C SER A 115 -27.86 10.06 -21.92
N ARG A 116 -27.05 10.34 -20.88
CA ARG A 116 -25.82 11.15 -20.96
C ARG A 116 -24.55 10.42 -20.51
N LEU A 117 -24.61 9.11 -20.25
CA LEU A 117 -23.47 8.26 -19.87
C LEU A 117 -22.48 8.10 -21.04
N LYS A 118 -21.82 9.19 -21.42
CA LYS A 118 -20.74 9.22 -22.39
C LYS A 118 -19.38 8.92 -21.74
N HIS A 119 -19.29 9.00 -20.41
CA HIS A 119 -18.07 8.83 -19.63
C HIS A 119 -18.32 8.07 -18.33
N ILE A 120 -17.29 7.36 -17.88
CA ILE A 120 -17.26 6.56 -16.64
C ILE A 120 -17.30 7.44 -15.39
N SER A 121 -16.79 8.68 -15.47
CA SER A 121 -16.52 9.57 -14.34
C SER A 121 -17.72 9.99 -13.49
N ASN A 122 -18.96 9.77 -13.97
CA ASN A 122 -20.17 10.16 -13.26
C ASN A 122 -20.80 9.00 -12.46
N LEU A 123 -20.18 7.82 -12.46
CA LEU A 123 -20.70 6.65 -11.76
C LEU A 123 -20.18 6.64 -10.31
N ASP A 124 -21.10 6.47 -9.36
CA ASP A 124 -20.74 6.22 -7.96
C ASP A 124 -19.93 4.92 -7.82
N GLN A 125 -19.05 4.83 -6.82
CA GLN A 125 -18.17 3.67 -6.63
C GLN A 125 -18.93 2.38 -6.37
N ASP A 126 -20.00 2.41 -5.56
CA ASP A 126 -20.81 1.24 -5.25
C ASP A 126 -21.63 0.84 -6.48
N ILE A 127 -22.23 1.80 -7.18
CA ILE A 127 -22.94 1.52 -8.44
C ILE A 127 -21.99 0.93 -9.49
N ALA A 128 -20.76 1.43 -9.60
CA ALA A 128 -19.74 0.89 -10.49
C ALA A 128 -19.39 -0.56 -10.14
N ALA A 129 -19.22 -0.88 -8.86
CA ALA A 129 -18.95 -2.24 -8.40
C ALA A 129 -20.12 -3.17 -8.70
N GLN A 130 -21.34 -2.81 -8.32
CA GLN A 130 -22.52 -3.64 -8.56
C GLN A 130 -22.78 -3.86 -10.05
N THR A 131 -22.64 -2.83 -10.87
CA THR A 131 -22.75 -2.91 -12.34
C THR A 131 -21.70 -3.88 -12.91
N LEU A 132 -20.45 -3.76 -12.45
CA LEU A 132 -19.37 -4.63 -12.88
C LEU A 132 -19.62 -6.10 -12.49
N LEU A 133 -20.12 -6.36 -11.28
CA LEU A 133 -20.48 -7.73 -10.86
C LEU A 133 -21.62 -8.30 -11.72
N LEU A 134 -22.66 -7.51 -11.99
CA LEU A 134 -23.77 -7.91 -12.86
C LEU A 134 -23.33 -8.22 -14.28
N ILE A 135 -22.51 -7.36 -14.88
CA ILE A 135 -22.00 -7.57 -16.24
C ILE A 135 -21.19 -8.87 -16.30
N GLN A 136 -20.30 -9.11 -15.32
CA GLN A 136 -19.49 -10.32 -15.29
C GLN A 136 -20.33 -11.60 -15.08
N GLY A 137 -21.41 -11.54 -14.29
CA GLY A 137 -22.25 -12.71 -14.00
C GLY A 137 -23.42 -12.94 -14.96
N GLN A 138 -23.89 -11.94 -15.71
CA GLN A 138 -25.16 -12.00 -16.43
C GLN A 138 -25.08 -11.62 -17.92
N ALA A 139 -23.96 -11.06 -18.41
CA ALA A 139 -23.89 -10.56 -19.79
C ALA A 139 -24.21 -11.63 -20.85
N GLN A 140 -23.73 -12.87 -20.67
CA GLN A 140 -24.05 -13.97 -21.58
C GLN A 140 -25.55 -14.27 -21.59
N LYS A 141 -26.15 -14.43 -20.40
CA LYS A 141 -27.59 -14.70 -20.25
C LYS A 141 -28.44 -13.58 -20.86
N TRP A 142 -28.02 -12.33 -20.75
CA TRP A 142 -28.72 -11.20 -21.38
C TRP A 142 -28.66 -11.23 -22.91
N ALA A 143 -27.54 -11.66 -23.49
CA ALA A 143 -27.43 -11.81 -24.94
C ALA A 143 -28.27 -13.00 -25.45
N GLU A 144 -28.22 -14.15 -24.75
CA GLU A 144 -28.93 -15.37 -25.12
C GLU A 144 -30.45 -15.25 -24.96
N SER A 145 -30.91 -14.57 -23.90
CA SER A 145 -32.34 -14.29 -23.68
C SER A 145 -32.89 -13.17 -24.58
N GLY A 146 -32.05 -12.51 -25.37
CA GLY A 146 -32.44 -11.38 -26.23
C GLY A 146 -32.68 -10.07 -25.47
N ARG A 147 -32.45 -10.01 -24.15
CA ARG A 147 -32.51 -8.77 -23.35
C ARG A 147 -31.55 -7.71 -23.88
N VAL A 148 -30.38 -8.13 -24.33
CA VAL A 148 -29.47 -7.32 -25.14
C VAL A 148 -29.46 -7.91 -26.55
N ALA A 149 -29.98 -7.16 -27.52
CA ALA A 149 -30.14 -7.61 -28.91
C ALA A 149 -28.80 -7.75 -29.65
N VAL A 150 -28.02 -8.79 -29.31
CA VAL A 150 -26.70 -9.10 -29.88
C VAL A 150 -26.48 -10.61 -29.94
N LYS A 151 -25.79 -11.08 -30.96
CA LYS A 151 -25.35 -12.48 -31.03
C LYS A 151 -24.09 -12.65 -30.17
N TRP A 152 -24.15 -13.55 -29.18
CA TRP A 152 -22.98 -13.86 -28.35
C TRP A 152 -21.84 -14.40 -29.22
N GLY A 153 -20.66 -13.78 -29.12
CA GLY A 153 -19.50 -14.09 -29.97
C GLY A 153 -18.27 -13.32 -29.50
N THR A 154 -17.10 -13.64 -30.06
CA THR A 154 -15.78 -13.12 -29.63
C THR A 154 -15.68 -11.59 -29.57
N SER A 155 -16.31 -10.89 -30.52
CA SER A 155 -16.36 -9.42 -30.56
C SER A 155 -17.12 -8.80 -29.39
N VAL A 156 -18.28 -9.38 -29.03
CA VAL A 156 -19.12 -8.91 -27.90
C VAL A 156 -18.39 -9.08 -26.59
N ARG A 157 -17.85 -10.28 -26.43
CA ARG A 157 -16.99 -10.75 -25.36
C ARG A 157 -15.77 -9.82 -25.15
N ALA A 158 -15.06 -9.44 -26.21
CA ALA A 158 -13.94 -8.49 -26.13
C ALA A 158 -14.39 -7.07 -25.75
N SER A 159 -15.56 -6.65 -26.22
CA SER A 159 -16.14 -5.34 -25.88
C SER A 159 -16.54 -5.25 -24.40
N ILE A 160 -17.07 -6.34 -23.84
CA ILE A 160 -17.37 -6.48 -22.40
C ILE A 160 -16.09 -6.46 -21.58
N GLY A 161 -15.04 -7.18 -21.99
CA GLY A 161 -13.74 -7.13 -21.30
C GLY A 161 -13.21 -5.70 -21.16
N LYS A 162 -13.24 -4.91 -22.24
CA LYS A 162 -12.89 -3.48 -22.22
C LYS A 162 -13.82 -2.63 -21.35
N LEU A 163 -15.09 -3.01 -21.21
CA LEU A 163 -16.03 -2.32 -20.33
C LEU A 163 -15.71 -2.61 -18.85
N VAL A 164 -15.37 -3.86 -18.52
CA VAL A 164 -14.93 -4.25 -17.17
C VAL A 164 -13.64 -3.51 -16.81
N GLU A 165 -12.63 -3.51 -17.68
CA GLU A 165 -11.38 -2.75 -17.48
C GLU A 165 -11.62 -1.26 -17.21
N ARG A 166 -12.63 -0.69 -17.86
CA ARG A 166 -13.05 0.70 -17.70
C ARG A 166 -13.77 0.96 -16.37
N LEU A 167 -14.58 0.03 -15.90
CA LEU A 167 -15.31 0.13 -14.62
C LEU A 167 -14.43 -0.18 -13.41
N MET A 168 -13.42 -1.03 -13.57
CA MET A 168 -12.53 -1.51 -12.49
C MET A 168 -11.93 -0.38 -11.63
N PRO A 169 -11.37 0.71 -12.17
CA PRO A 169 -10.79 1.79 -11.34
C PRO A 169 -11.78 2.45 -10.39
N LEU A 170 -13.06 2.56 -10.78
CA LEU A 170 -14.12 3.11 -9.92
C LEU A 170 -14.67 2.09 -8.95
N ALA A 171 -14.79 0.83 -9.39
CA ALA A 171 -15.34 -0.26 -8.59
C ALA A 171 -14.36 -0.76 -7.51
N ARG A 172 -13.04 -0.65 -7.76
CA ARG A 172 -11.98 -1.23 -6.92
C ARG A 172 -12.10 -0.91 -5.42
N PRO A 173 -12.44 0.30 -4.97
CA PRO A 173 -12.59 0.59 -3.54
C PRO A 173 -13.71 -0.22 -2.85
N GLN A 174 -14.70 -0.67 -3.63
CA GLN A 174 -15.88 -1.41 -3.16
C GLN A 174 -15.79 -2.92 -3.49
N LEU A 175 -14.62 -3.41 -3.87
CA LEU A 175 -14.41 -4.81 -4.23
C LEU A 175 -13.21 -5.41 -3.50
N LEU A 176 -13.39 -6.63 -3.00
CA LEU A 176 -12.31 -7.50 -2.53
C LEU A 176 -12.10 -8.63 -3.53
N ALA A 177 -10.85 -8.85 -3.94
CA ALA A 177 -10.49 -9.88 -4.91
C ALA A 177 -9.83 -11.07 -4.21
N PHE A 178 -10.35 -12.27 -4.43
CA PHE A 178 -9.79 -13.53 -3.96
C PHE A 178 -9.15 -14.26 -5.13
N GLU A 179 -7.84 -14.47 -5.09
CA GLU A 179 -7.08 -15.10 -6.17
C GLU A 179 -6.82 -16.58 -5.88
N THR A 180 -6.92 -17.44 -6.88
CA THR A 180 -6.60 -18.87 -6.74
C THR A 180 -5.11 -19.11 -6.93
N GLU A 181 -4.45 -19.80 -5.99
CA GLU A 181 -3.05 -20.21 -6.16
C GLU A 181 -2.94 -21.31 -7.23
N GLY A 182 -2.13 -21.07 -8.27
CA GLY A 182 -1.85 -22.05 -9.32
C GLY A 182 -0.39 -22.52 -9.31
N LYS A 183 -0.16 -23.84 -9.32
CA LYS A 183 1.14 -24.42 -9.69
C LYS A 183 1.39 -24.15 -11.17
N ARG A 184 2.56 -23.58 -11.50
CA ARG A 184 2.99 -23.06 -12.82
C ARG A 184 3.12 -24.09 -13.97
N HIS A 185 2.51 -25.28 -13.90
CA HIS A 185 2.78 -26.36 -14.87
C HIS A 185 1.79 -26.50 -16.03
N SER A 186 0.84 -25.59 -16.19
CA SER A 186 0.03 -25.48 -17.42
C SER A 186 -0.07 -24.02 -17.86
N PHE A 187 -0.10 -23.79 -19.18
CA PHE A 187 -0.10 -22.48 -19.87
C PHE A 187 -1.23 -21.48 -19.49
N SER A 188 -2.02 -21.75 -18.44
CA SER A 188 -2.98 -20.85 -17.81
C SER A 188 -2.60 -20.69 -16.34
N ALA A 189 -1.57 -19.89 -16.07
CA ALA A 189 -0.94 -19.76 -14.75
C ALA A 189 -1.59 -18.70 -13.84
N ALA A 190 -2.90 -18.47 -13.97
CA ALA A 190 -3.68 -17.69 -13.02
C ALA A 190 -5.04 -18.37 -12.87
N GLY A 191 -5.27 -19.05 -11.75
CA GLY A 191 -6.60 -19.59 -11.47
C GLY A 191 -7.64 -18.46 -11.36
N PRO A 192 -8.93 -18.81 -11.32
CA PRO A 192 -9.99 -17.80 -11.34
C PRO A 192 -9.87 -16.84 -10.15
N ILE A 193 -10.15 -15.56 -10.39
CA ILE A 193 -10.23 -14.53 -9.34
C ILE A 193 -11.72 -14.33 -9.03
N VAL A 194 -12.11 -14.24 -7.76
CA VAL A 194 -13.48 -13.94 -7.36
C VAL A 194 -13.54 -12.55 -6.78
N PHE A 195 -14.38 -11.69 -7.34
CA PHE A 195 -14.67 -10.36 -6.82
C PHE A 195 -15.88 -10.43 -5.90
N VAL A 196 -15.71 -9.96 -4.67
CA VAL A 196 -16.79 -9.84 -3.67
C VAL A 196 -17.00 -8.36 -3.37
N ARG A 197 -18.26 -7.94 -3.28
CA ARG A 197 -18.64 -6.57 -2.92
C ARG A 197 -18.24 -6.28 -1.47
N TRP A 198 -17.34 -5.33 -1.28
CA TRP A 198 -16.72 -5.03 0.01
C TRP A 198 -17.42 -3.90 0.75
N THR A 199 -18.65 -4.16 1.21
CA THR A 199 -19.46 -3.18 1.93
C THR A 199 -19.20 -3.19 3.45
N ALA A 200 -19.53 -2.10 4.13
CA ALA A 200 -19.52 -2.04 5.59
C ALA A 200 -20.41 -3.11 6.25
N GLU A 201 -21.54 -3.44 5.62
CA GLU A 201 -22.42 -4.52 6.07
C GLU A 201 -21.73 -5.89 6.00
N LEU A 202 -21.05 -6.18 4.87
CA LEU A 202 -20.28 -7.42 4.74
C LEU A 202 -19.13 -7.46 5.75
N GLN A 203 -18.42 -6.35 5.94
CA GLN A 203 -17.33 -6.26 6.92
C GLN A 203 -17.83 -6.57 8.35
N THR A 204 -18.94 -5.95 8.76
CA THR A 204 -19.59 -6.18 10.06
C THR A 204 -19.99 -7.65 10.23
N ARG A 205 -20.56 -8.24 9.18
CA ARG A 205 -20.94 -9.66 9.18
C ARG A 205 -19.73 -10.58 9.29
N ILE A 206 -18.67 -10.34 8.52
CA ILE A 206 -17.44 -11.14 8.58
C ILE A 206 -16.80 -11.02 9.97
N ALA A 207 -16.73 -9.82 10.54
CA ALA A 207 -16.20 -9.61 11.89
C ALA A 207 -16.98 -10.41 12.94
N THR A 208 -18.32 -10.38 12.86
CA THR A 208 -19.20 -11.15 13.73
C THR A 208 -18.94 -12.67 13.59
N LEU A 209 -18.82 -13.16 12.35
CA LEU A 209 -18.56 -14.58 12.09
C LEU A 209 -17.16 -14.99 12.56
N ALA A 210 -16.14 -14.16 12.34
CA ALA A 210 -14.79 -14.41 12.83
C ALA A 210 -14.74 -14.48 14.36
N ARG A 211 -15.49 -13.62 15.06
CA ARG A 211 -15.65 -13.67 16.52
C ARG A 211 -16.33 -14.96 16.97
N ILE A 212 -17.45 -15.34 16.36
CA ILE A 212 -18.14 -16.61 16.68
C ILE A 212 -17.20 -17.80 16.47
N ALA A 213 -16.44 -17.82 15.36
CA ALA A 213 -15.47 -18.87 15.09
C ALA A 213 -14.39 -18.95 16.18
N ARG A 214 -13.94 -17.80 16.70
CA ARG A 214 -12.96 -17.71 17.79
C ARG A 214 -13.54 -18.20 19.11
N ASP A 215 -14.69 -17.67 19.52
CA ASP A 215 -15.31 -17.95 20.81
C ASP A 215 -15.72 -19.42 20.94
N GLN A 216 -16.11 -20.05 19.83
CA GLN A 216 -16.51 -21.46 19.76
C GLN A 216 -15.35 -22.40 19.35
N ASN A 217 -14.12 -21.87 19.20
CA ASN A 217 -12.94 -22.63 18.78
C ASN A 217 -13.16 -23.45 17.49
N LEU A 218 -13.87 -22.86 16.52
CA LEU A 218 -14.15 -23.46 15.21
C LEU A 218 -12.99 -23.18 14.26
N SER A 219 -12.70 -24.13 13.37
CA SER A 219 -11.67 -23.92 12.33
C SER A 219 -12.05 -22.80 11.36
N HIS A 220 -13.33 -22.77 10.95
CA HIS A 220 -13.94 -21.71 10.15
C HIS A 220 -15.47 -21.88 10.08
N LEU A 221 -16.16 -20.81 9.70
CA LEU A 221 -17.56 -20.81 9.31
C LEU A 221 -17.69 -20.68 7.80
N VAL A 222 -18.76 -21.23 7.25
CA VAL A 222 -19.05 -21.24 5.80
C VAL A 222 -20.35 -20.51 5.55
N GLN A 223 -20.34 -19.52 4.67
CA GLN A 223 -21.52 -18.74 4.29
C GLN A 223 -21.70 -18.78 2.77
N PRO A 224 -22.91 -19.09 2.23
CA PRO A 224 -23.13 -18.99 0.79
C PRO A 224 -23.00 -17.53 0.31
N LEU A 225 -22.35 -17.35 -0.84
CA LEU A 225 -22.27 -16.05 -1.52
C LEU A 225 -23.41 -15.93 -2.53
N SER A 226 -24.17 -14.84 -2.43
CA SER A 226 -25.24 -14.55 -3.40
C SER A 226 -24.64 -14.04 -4.72
N ALA A 227 -25.32 -14.29 -5.84
CA ALA A 227 -24.94 -13.71 -7.14
C ALA A 227 -25.04 -12.17 -7.20
N ALA A 228 -25.59 -11.53 -6.16
CA ALA A 228 -25.59 -10.07 -6.03
C ALA A 228 -24.30 -9.55 -5.36
N ASP A 229 -23.67 -10.36 -4.51
CA ASP A 229 -22.53 -9.95 -3.70
C ASP A 229 -21.18 -10.40 -4.26
N HIS A 230 -21.17 -11.28 -5.27
CA HIS A 230 -19.93 -11.71 -5.90
C HIS A 230 -20.08 -11.96 -7.40
N ALA A 231 -18.96 -11.86 -8.10
CA ALA A 231 -18.83 -12.29 -9.48
C ALA A 231 -17.42 -12.84 -9.72
N TRP A 232 -17.33 -13.80 -10.61
CA TRP A 232 -16.06 -14.36 -11.05
C TRP A 232 -15.39 -13.41 -12.05
N SER A 233 -14.09 -13.20 -11.88
CA SER A 233 -13.28 -12.35 -12.74
C SER A 233 -13.25 -12.90 -14.15
N SER A 234 -13.57 -11.99 -15.04
CA SER A 234 -13.93 -12.30 -16.40
C SER A 234 -12.77 -12.04 -17.37
N THR A 235 -11.53 -11.91 -16.89
CA THR A 235 -10.33 -12.19 -17.72
C THR A 235 -10.42 -13.58 -18.37
N HIS A 236 -11.31 -14.44 -17.83
CA HIS A 236 -11.74 -15.74 -18.32
C HIS A 236 -13.26 -15.82 -18.66
N LEU A 237 -13.89 -14.82 -19.30
CA LEU A 237 -15.28 -14.89 -19.85
C LEU A 237 -15.55 -16.06 -20.82
N TYR A 238 -14.57 -16.93 -21.07
CA TYR A 238 -14.47 -17.76 -22.27
C TYR A 238 -14.21 -19.23 -21.98
N GLN A 239 -14.28 -19.64 -20.72
CA GLN A 239 -14.13 -21.05 -20.37
C GLN A 239 -15.51 -21.74 -20.39
N PRO A 240 -15.72 -22.81 -21.19
CA PRO A 240 -16.97 -23.58 -21.24
C PRO A 240 -17.40 -24.13 -19.87
N GLU A 241 -16.51 -24.10 -18.88
CA GLU A 241 -16.79 -24.48 -17.49
C GLU A 241 -17.71 -23.52 -16.72
N SER A 242 -18.10 -22.39 -17.30
CA SER A 242 -18.86 -21.32 -16.63
C SER A 242 -20.32 -21.67 -16.28
N ASP A 243 -20.88 -22.74 -16.83
CA ASP A 243 -22.17 -23.31 -16.39
C ASP A 243 -22.04 -24.22 -15.15
N PHE A 244 -20.82 -24.58 -14.74
CA PHE A 244 -20.56 -25.64 -13.75
C PHE A 244 -20.11 -25.13 -12.36
N ILE A 245 -20.02 -23.81 -12.16
CA ILE A 245 -19.58 -23.20 -10.89
C ILE A 245 -20.73 -22.33 -10.35
N LEU A 246 -21.70 -22.98 -9.71
CA LEU A 246 -22.91 -22.30 -9.22
C LEU A 246 -22.86 -21.94 -7.74
N ASN A 247 -22.03 -22.62 -6.94
CA ASN A 247 -22.03 -22.47 -5.50
C ASN A 247 -20.64 -22.03 -5.00
N SER A 248 -20.50 -20.72 -4.78
CA SER A 248 -19.37 -20.12 -4.07
C SER A 248 -19.74 -19.92 -2.61
N TYR A 249 -18.85 -20.29 -1.71
CA TYR A 249 -19.02 -20.11 -0.28
C TYR A 249 -17.87 -19.28 0.27
N LEU A 250 -18.18 -18.26 1.06
CA LEU A 250 -17.22 -17.49 1.82
C LEU A 250 -16.91 -18.25 3.11
N CYS A 251 -15.66 -18.66 3.26
CA CYS A 251 -15.14 -19.33 4.44
C CYS A 251 -14.39 -18.30 5.31
N ILE A 252 -14.69 -18.28 6.61
CA ILE A 252 -14.19 -17.27 7.55
C ILE A 252 -13.62 -17.98 8.77
N SER A 253 -12.32 -17.86 8.99
CA SER A 253 -11.64 -18.24 10.23
C SER A 253 -11.52 -17.01 11.16
N PRO A 254 -11.01 -17.18 12.40
CA PRO A 254 -10.80 -16.06 13.32
C PRO A 254 -9.86 -14.95 12.80
N ASP A 255 -9.02 -15.26 11.81
CA ASP A 255 -7.91 -14.44 11.33
C ASP A 255 -7.86 -14.28 9.80
N ALA A 256 -8.60 -15.09 9.04
CA ALA A 256 -8.54 -15.12 7.58
C ALA A 256 -9.91 -15.39 6.93
N ALA A 257 -10.03 -15.02 5.66
CA ALA A 257 -11.17 -15.38 4.81
C ALA A 257 -10.68 -15.90 3.45
N TRP A 258 -11.43 -16.83 2.86
CA TRP A 258 -11.21 -17.35 1.51
C TRP A 258 -12.54 -17.81 0.89
N ILE A 259 -12.51 -18.14 -0.39
CA ILE A 259 -13.70 -18.65 -1.09
C ILE A 259 -13.48 -20.11 -1.45
N GLU A 260 -14.46 -20.93 -1.12
CA GLU A 260 -14.59 -22.33 -1.53
C GLU A 260 -15.63 -22.44 -2.65
N TRP A 261 -15.36 -23.26 -3.66
CA TRP A 261 -16.33 -23.57 -4.70
C TRP A 261 -16.23 -25.02 -5.15
N TYR A 262 -17.29 -25.46 -5.82
CA TYR A 262 -17.44 -26.81 -6.33
C TYR A 262 -17.42 -26.79 -7.84
N ARG A 263 -16.63 -27.68 -8.45
CA ARG A 263 -16.75 -28.02 -9.86
C ARG A 263 -17.63 -29.27 -9.98
N ARG A 264 -18.70 -29.19 -10.76
CA ARG A 264 -19.50 -30.36 -11.13
C ARG A 264 -19.31 -30.64 -12.60
N SER A 265 -18.35 -31.46 -13.01
CA SER A 265 -18.37 -31.94 -14.39
C SER A 265 -19.45 -33.03 -14.53
N TRP A 266 -20.18 -33.06 -15.65
CA TRP A 266 -21.20 -34.10 -15.90
C TRP A 266 -20.62 -35.52 -15.96
N ARG A 267 -19.29 -35.66 -15.93
CA ARG A 267 -18.55 -36.94 -15.98
C ARG A 267 -17.90 -37.35 -14.64
N GLU A 268 -17.93 -36.51 -13.61
CA GLU A 268 -17.30 -36.84 -12.32
C GLU A 268 -18.28 -37.54 -11.36
N GLU A 269 -17.82 -38.65 -10.77
CA GLU A 269 -18.52 -39.37 -9.71
C GLU A 269 -18.57 -38.55 -8.41
N ASN A 270 -19.63 -38.73 -7.62
CA ASN A 270 -19.80 -38.05 -6.34
C ASN A 270 -18.68 -38.44 -5.34
N PRO A 271 -18.13 -37.49 -4.55
CA PRO A 271 -18.51 -36.09 -4.41
C PRO A 271 -17.76 -35.11 -5.34
N PRO A 272 -18.34 -33.93 -5.64
CA PRO A 272 -17.73 -32.93 -6.50
C PRO A 272 -16.38 -32.43 -5.97
N GLU A 273 -15.44 -32.17 -6.88
CA GLU A 273 -14.12 -31.63 -6.55
C GLU A 273 -14.25 -30.23 -5.92
N ARG A 274 -13.57 -30.04 -4.78
CA ARG A 274 -13.56 -28.79 -4.01
C ARG A 274 -12.29 -28.00 -4.30
N HIS A 275 -12.46 -26.73 -4.61
CA HIS A 275 -11.36 -25.81 -4.84
C HIS A 275 -11.46 -24.61 -3.89
N PHE A 276 -10.32 -23.99 -3.59
CA PHE A 276 -10.23 -22.85 -2.67
C PHE A 276 -9.31 -21.76 -3.23
N THR A 277 -9.60 -20.52 -2.88
CA THR A 277 -8.72 -19.38 -3.17
C THR A 277 -7.59 -19.30 -2.14
N SER A 278 -6.60 -18.45 -2.40
CA SER A 278 -5.68 -17.99 -1.37
C SER A 278 -6.45 -17.39 -0.18
N LYS A 279 -5.88 -17.58 1.01
CA LYS A 279 -6.42 -17.02 2.24
C LYS A 279 -5.99 -15.57 2.37
N ILE A 280 -6.96 -14.68 2.48
CA ILE A 280 -6.75 -13.28 2.79
C ILE A 280 -6.78 -13.13 4.30
N LYS A 281 -5.71 -12.57 4.89
CA LYS A 281 -5.71 -12.26 6.33
C LYS A 281 -6.67 -11.10 6.58
N LEU A 282 -7.60 -11.28 7.52
CA LEU A 282 -8.59 -10.25 7.86
C LEU A 282 -7.91 -8.96 8.31
N ARG A 283 -6.80 -9.05 9.06
CA ARG A 283 -6.01 -7.88 9.49
C ARG A 283 -5.46 -7.01 8.36
N ASP A 284 -5.25 -7.57 7.16
CA ASP A 284 -4.71 -6.82 6.03
C ASP A 284 -5.80 -6.04 5.27
N VAL A 285 -7.08 -6.39 5.45
CA VAL A 285 -8.20 -5.86 4.64
C VAL A 285 -9.34 -5.24 5.46
N MET A 286 -9.46 -5.61 6.73
CA MET A 286 -10.46 -5.06 7.65
C MET A 286 -9.96 -3.77 8.30
N PRO A 287 -10.84 -2.78 8.49
CA PRO A 287 -10.57 -1.68 9.40
C PRO A 287 -10.34 -2.21 10.82
N ILE A 288 -9.43 -1.56 11.54
CA ILE A 288 -9.07 -1.90 12.92
C ILE A 288 -10.27 -2.01 13.86
N ASP A 289 -11.30 -1.17 13.67
CA ASP A 289 -12.50 -1.15 14.50
C ASP A 289 -13.30 -2.48 14.45
N PHE A 290 -13.05 -3.32 13.45
CA PHE A 290 -13.68 -4.64 13.29
C PHE A 290 -12.80 -5.80 13.76
N LEU A 291 -11.54 -5.54 14.13
CA LEU A 291 -10.60 -6.54 14.62
C LEU A 291 -10.74 -6.67 16.15
N ASP A 292 -11.87 -7.24 16.59
CA ASP A 292 -12.12 -7.54 18.02
C ASP A 292 -10.96 -8.37 18.59
N GLY A 293 -10.37 -7.93 19.72
CA GLY A 293 -9.40 -8.70 20.52
C GLY A 293 -7.94 -8.23 20.47
N GLU A 294 -7.58 -7.24 19.66
CA GLU A 294 -6.25 -6.63 19.63
C GLU A 294 -6.33 -5.26 20.33
N GLU A 295 -6.12 -5.22 21.64
CA GLU A 295 -6.09 -3.95 22.37
C GLU A 295 -4.94 -3.07 21.88
N ASP A 296 -5.24 -1.81 21.51
CA ASP A 296 -4.25 -0.79 21.16
C ASP A 296 -3.21 -0.71 22.29
N LYS A 297 -1.97 -1.14 22.03
CA LYS A 297 -0.86 -0.91 22.96
C LYS A 297 -0.41 0.52 22.83
N VAL A 298 -1.06 1.41 23.58
CA VAL A 298 -0.70 2.82 23.66
C VAL A 298 0.58 2.96 24.48
N LEU A 299 1.69 3.24 23.79
CA LEU A 299 2.98 3.43 24.43
C LEU A 299 3.29 4.93 24.58
N PRO A 300 3.68 5.39 25.79
CA PRO A 300 4.13 6.76 25.98
C PRO A 300 5.47 6.99 25.26
N PRO A 301 5.73 8.19 24.70
CA PRO A 301 7.01 8.50 24.05
C PRO A 301 8.22 8.30 24.96
N ALA A 302 8.06 8.52 26.27
CA ALA A 302 9.06 8.25 27.28
C ALA A 302 8.76 6.94 28.00
N ILE A 303 9.73 6.03 28.03
CA ILE A 303 9.64 4.76 28.79
C ILE A 303 10.05 5.03 30.23
N SER A 304 9.23 4.60 31.18
CA SER A 304 9.54 4.72 32.61
C SER A 304 10.69 3.81 33.01
N GLU A 305 11.59 4.29 33.86
CA GLU A 305 12.71 3.51 34.41
C GLU A 305 12.25 2.21 35.10
N ALA A 306 11.07 2.23 35.75
CA ALA A 306 10.47 1.07 36.39
C ALA A 306 10.26 -0.13 35.44
N LYS A 307 9.95 0.12 34.16
CA LYS A 307 9.79 -0.95 33.14
C LYS A 307 11.12 -1.56 32.71
N VAL A 308 12.20 -0.80 32.80
CA VAL A 308 13.54 -1.20 32.36
C VAL A 308 14.32 -1.85 33.51
N LYS A 309 14.05 -1.46 34.75
CA LYS A 309 14.72 -1.94 35.97
C LYS A 309 14.91 -3.46 36.03
N PRO A 310 13.93 -4.32 35.70
CA PRO A 310 14.10 -5.77 35.73
C PRO A 310 15.13 -6.30 34.72
N TYR A 311 15.43 -5.52 33.67
CA TYR A 311 16.27 -5.92 32.55
C TYR A 311 17.62 -5.19 32.50
N LEU A 312 17.97 -4.41 33.53
CA LEU A 312 19.21 -3.62 33.56
C LEU A 312 20.47 -4.46 33.34
N ALA A 313 20.56 -5.63 33.96
CA ALA A 313 21.70 -6.53 33.80
C ALA A 313 21.85 -7.03 32.34
N ARG A 314 20.73 -7.39 31.69
CA ARG A 314 20.73 -7.79 30.27
C ARG A 314 21.13 -6.63 29.37
N LEU A 315 20.62 -5.43 29.64
CA LEU A 315 20.97 -4.23 28.89
C LEU A 315 22.47 -3.87 29.04
N GLN A 316 23.05 -4.04 30.23
CA GLN A 316 24.48 -3.83 30.46
C GLN A 316 25.33 -4.85 29.69
N ALA A 317 24.99 -6.14 29.77
CA ALA A 317 25.66 -7.20 29.03
C ALA A 317 25.58 -6.98 27.50
N LEU A 318 24.43 -6.53 27.00
CA LEU A 318 24.26 -6.20 25.58
C LEU A 318 25.18 -5.03 25.16
N ASN A 319 25.26 -3.96 25.96
CA ASN A 319 26.16 -2.84 25.65
C ASN A 319 27.64 -3.28 25.65
N GLU A 320 28.03 -4.17 26.57
CA GLU A 320 29.39 -4.70 26.62
C GLU A 320 29.70 -5.58 25.40
N ALA A 321 28.76 -6.46 25.02
CA ALA A 321 28.87 -7.29 23.83
C ALA A 321 29.01 -6.44 22.55
N GLU A 322 28.20 -5.38 22.41
CA GLU A 322 28.30 -4.43 21.29
C GLU A 322 29.66 -3.73 21.23
N ARG A 323 30.17 -3.28 22.38
CA ARG A 323 31.49 -2.63 22.47
C ARG A 323 32.62 -3.58 22.07
N ILE A 324 32.55 -4.82 22.54
CA ILE A 324 33.54 -5.86 22.20
C ILE A 324 33.46 -6.17 20.70
N PHE A 325 32.25 -6.33 20.16
CA PHE A 325 32.02 -6.56 18.73
C PHE A 325 32.62 -5.43 17.89
N GLU A 326 32.32 -4.17 18.21
CA GLU A 326 32.86 -3.01 17.51
C GLU A 326 34.40 -2.97 17.57
N MET A 327 34.99 -3.27 18.73
CA MET A 327 36.44 -3.31 18.91
C MET A 327 37.11 -4.39 18.04
N ILE A 328 36.55 -5.61 17.99
CA ILE A 328 37.10 -6.72 17.20
C ILE A 328 36.92 -6.44 15.70
N THR A 329 35.76 -5.95 15.28
CA THR A 329 35.49 -5.58 13.89
C THR A 329 36.45 -4.50 13.41
N ASN A 330 36.68 -3.45 14.21
CA ASN A 330 37.65 -2.41 13.88
C ASN A 330 39.09 -2.96 13.79
N ALA A 331 39.48 -3.88 14.68
CA ALA A 331 40.78 -4.52 14.64
C ALA A 331 40.95 -5.39 13.38
N ALA A 332 39.94 -6.17 13.00
CA ALA A 332 39.94 -7.00 11.80
C ALA A 332 40.10 -6.13 10.53
N TYR A 333 39.30 -5.06 10.40
CA TYR A 333 39.41 -4.12 9.27
C TYR A 333 40.78 -3.41 9.20
N ALA A 334 41.38 -3.06 10.34
CA ALA A 334 42.70 -2.44 10.37
C ALA A 334 43.80 -3.39 9.90
N LEU A 335 43.70 -4.69 10.24
CA LEU A 335 44.65 -5.72 9.83
C LEU A 335 44.58 -6.03 8.34
N ASP A 336 43.38 -6.12 7.77
CA ASP A 336 43.21 -6.39 6.33
C ASP A 336 43.86 -5.32 5.44
N ARG A 337 43.79 -4.04 5.83
CA ARG A 337 44.38 -2.92 5.08
C ARG A 337 45.89 -2.75 5.26
N SER A 338 46.51 -3.48 6.18
CA SER A 338 47.88 -3.16 6.61
C SER A 338 48.96 -3.62 5.63
N VAL A 339 48.84 -4.83 5.05
CA VAL A 339 49.88 -5.40 4.18
C VAL A 339 49.28 -6.33 3.10
N PRO A 340 49.63 -6.17 1.81
CA PRO A 340 49.18 -7.09 0.75
C PRO A 340 49.62 -8.54 0.96
N ASN A 341 48.82 -9.50 0.45
CA ASN A 341 49.07 -10.94 0.62
C ASN A 341 50.43 -11.38 0.10
N GLU A 342 50.82 -10.84 -1.06
CA GLU A 342 52.09 -11.16 -1.70
C GLU A 342 53.27 -10.70 -0.85
N THR A 343 53.14 -9.53 -0.22
CA THR A 343 54.17 -8.96 0.66
C THR A 343 54.30 -9.79 1.95
N LEU A 344 53.19 -10.24 2.54
CA LEU A 344 53.22 -11.13 3.71
C LEU A 344 53.80 -12.51 3.38
N ALA A 345 53.42 -13.08 2.23
CA ALA A 345 53.97 -14.37 1.78
C ALA A 345 55.48 -14.29 1.48
N MET A 346 55.94 -13.17 0.93
CA MET A 346 57.36 -12.91 0.74
C MET A 346 58.08 -12.74 2.10
N ALA A 347 57.50 -12.00 3.03
CA ALA A 347 58.04 -11.80 4.38
C ALA A 347 58.16 -13.14 5.15
N ASP A 348 57.11 -13.96 5.13
CA ASP A 348 57.13 -15.30 5.75
C ASP A 348 58.26 -16.16 5.18
N ARG A 349 58.42 -16.15 3.85
CA ARG A 349 59.47 -16.93 3.16
C ARG A 349 60.89 -16.44 3.47
N ILE A 350 61.07 -15.14 3.68
CA ILE A 350 62.39 -14.53 3.97
C ILE A 350 62.80 -14.75 5.42
N TRP A 351 61.89 -14.49 6.37
CA TRP A 351 62.23 -14.49 7.80
C TRP A 351 61.97 -15.82 8.51
N PHE A 352 61.02 -16.63 8.03
CA PHE A 352 60.55 -17.84 8.72
C PHE A 352 60.63 -19.11 7.84
N GLY A 353 61.05 -18.99 6.58
CA GLY A 353 61.30 -20.11 5.70
C GLY A 353 60.04 -20.89 5.33
N SER A 354 59.88 -22.09 5.91
CA SER A 354 58.67 -22.92 5.72
C SER A 354 57.53 -22.57 6.67
N GLU A 355 57.84 -21.94 7.81
CA GLU A 355 56.83 -21.45 8.74
C GLU A 355 56.19 -20.17 8.16
N ARG A 356 54.87 -20.04 8.27
CA ARG A 356 54.10 -18.92 7.70
C ARG A 356 53.31 -18.16 8.77
N PRO A 357 53.96 -17.63 9.81
CA PRO A 357 53.26 -17.05 10.96
C PRO A 357 52.41 -15.85 10.58
N PHE A 358 52.81 -15.00 9.63
CA PHE A 358 52.02 -13.83 9.25
C PHE A 358 50.80 -14.20 8.41
N GLN A 359 50.96 -15.13 7.45
CA GLN A 359 49.83 -15.64 6.69
C GLN A 359 48.86 -16.41 7.60
N ALA A 360 49.36 -17.25 8.51
CA ALA A 360 48.54 -17.98 9.47
C ALA A 360 47.78 -17.06 10.42
N ALA A 361 48.42 -15.98 10.91
CA ALA A 361 47.74 -14.97 11.73
C ALA A 361 46.58 -14.33 10.97
N ARG A 362 46.78 -13.96 9.70
CA ARG A 362 45.71 -13.35 8.90
C ARG A 362 44.62 -14.33 8.51
N GLU A 363 44.95 -15.59 8.21
CA GLU A 363 43.96 -16.65 8.01
C GLU A 363 43.14 -16.90 9.27
N ALA A 364 43.75 -16.84 10.47
CA ALA A 364 43.04 -16.90 11.74
C ALA A 364 42.07 -15.71 11.92
N PHE A 365 42.45 -14.50 11.51
CA PHE A 365 41.56 -13.34 11.49
C PHE A 365 40.42 -13.47 10.46
N ALA A 366 40.67 -14.07 9.31
CA ALA A 366 39.60 -14.35 8.33
C ALA A 366 38.56 -15.34 8.88
N HIS A 367 38.96 -16.30 9.74
CA HIS A 367 38.00 -17.16 10.43
C HIS A 367 37.16 -16.40 11.47
N ILE A 368 37.73 -15.37 12.10
CA ILE A 368 37.01 -14.49 13.03
C ILE A 368 35.90 -13.72 12.30
N GLU A 369 36.03 -13.39 11.01
CA GLU A 369 34.95 -12.73 10.26
C GLU A 369 33.65 -13.55 10.23
N THR A 370 33.74 -14.87 10.07
CA THR A 370 32.56 -15.76 10.11
C THR A 370 31.93 -15.79 11.51
N ASP A 371 32.76 -15.76 12.56
CA ASP A 371 32.26 -15.68 13.93
C ASP A 371 31.64 -14.30 14.22
N LEU A 372 32.18 -13.22 13.65
CA LEU A 372 31.62 -11.87 13.76
C LEU A 372 30.22 -11.79 13.12
N GLU A 373 30.01 -12.34 11.93
CA GLU A 373 28.68 -12.39 11.31
C GLU A 373 27.67 -13.12 12.21
N ARG A 374 28.09 -14.22 12.83
CA ARG A 374 27.26 -14.97 13.77
C ARG A 374 26.98 -14.17 15.05
N TRP A 375 27.97 -13.47 15.58
CA TRP A 375 27.83 -12.62 16.76
C TRP A 375 26.90 -11.44 16.50
N GLU A 376 26.99 -10.81 15.33
CA GLU A 376 26.09 -9.73 14.92
C GLU A 376 24.63 -10.20 14.92
N GLN A 377 24.36 -11.37 14.35
CA GLN A 377 23.02 -11.96 14.37
C GLN A 377 22.53 -12.24 15.81
N GLN A 378 23.40 -12.74 16.69
CA GLN A 378 23.05 -13.00 18.08
C GLN A 378 22.75 -11.69 18.86
N ILE A 379 23.55 -10.64 18.63
CA ILE A 379 23.34 -9.32 19.20
C ILE A 379 22.01 -8.74 18.73
N GLU A 380 21.69 -8.83 17.43
CA GLU A 380 20.43 -8.31 16.89
C GLU A 380 19.20 -9.10 17.40
N VAL A 381 19.33 -10.42 17.58
CA VAL A 381 18.29 -11.23 18.23
C VAL A 381 18.08 -10.80 19.67
N GLU A 382 19.14 -10.59 20.45
CA GLU A 382 19.03 -10.14 21.84
C GLU A 382 18.44 -8.72 21.93
N ARG A 383 18.84 -7.79 21.05
CA ARG A 383 18.22 -6.45 20.92
C ARG A 383 16.72 -6.57 20.72
N SER A 384 16.30 -7.42 19.79
CA SER A 384 14.89 -7.60 19.50
C SER A 384 14.12 -8.20 20.67
N GLN A 385 14.65 -9.24 21.30
CA GLN A 385 14.02 -9.87 22.45
C GLN A 385 13.92 -8.93 23.65
N LEU A 386 14.98 -8.17 23.93
CA LEU A 386 15.00 -7.22 25.02
C LEU A 386 14.03 -6.05 24.76
N ALA A 387 13.97 -5.54 23.52
CA ALA A 387 13.01 -4.52 23.12
C ALA A 387 11.55 -5.02 23.29
N GLN A 388 11.26 -6.25 22.85
CA GLN A 388 9.97 -6.89 23.04
C GLN A 388 9.58 -7.01 24.52
N ALA A 389 10.51 -7.45 25.35
CA ALA A 389 10.29 -7.67 26.78
C ALA A 389 10.05 -6.36 27.55
N VAL A 390 10.79 -5.30 27.22
CA VAL A 390 10.65 -3.98 27.87
C VAL A 390 9.37 -3.27 27.42
N LEU A 391 9.09 -3.28 26.11
CA LEU A 391 7.90 -2.61 25.57
C LEU A 391 6.62 -3.40 25.83
N GLY A 392 6.71 -4.72 26.04
CA GLY A 392 5.57 -5.62 26.12
C GLY A 392 4.86 -5.77 24.77
N VAL A 393 5.58 -5.60 23.66
CA VAL A 393 5.08 -5.65 22.28
C VAL A 393 5.68 -6.87 21.59
N ARG A 394 4.86 -7.55 20.78
CA ARG A 394 5.24 -8.68 19.93
C ARG A 394 4.96 -8.38 18.46
N PRO A 395 5.61 -9.09 17.52
CA PRO A 395 5.27 -8.96 16.11
C PRO A 395 3.79 -9.31 15.89
N GLY A 396 3.07 -8.43 15.21
CA GLY A 396 1.64 -8.55 14.95
C GLY A 396 0.75 -7.71 15.86
N ASP A 397 1.25 -7.22 16.99
CA ASP A 397 0.51 -6.34 17.89
C ASP A 397 0.30 -4.95 17.26
N ILE A 398 -0.79 -4.29 17.66
CA ILE A 398 -1.07 -2.90 17.27
C ILE A 398 -0.44 -1.96 18.28
N VAL A 399 0.50 -1.13 17.81
CA VAL A 399 1.16 -0.11 18.64
C VAL A 399 0.67 1.26 18.24
N ALA A 400 0.21 2.02 19.23
CA ALA A 400 -0.27 3.38 19.06
C ALA A 400 0.61 4.35 19.85
N SER A 401 0.99 5.46 19.24
CA SER A 401 1.76 6.53 19.89
C SER A 401 1.36 7.89 19.33
N GLN A 402 1.41 8.92 20.19
CA GLN A 402 1.21 10.31 19.77
C GLN A 402 2.54 10.86 19.23
N GLN A 403 2.61 11.05 17.91
CA GLN A 403 3.72 11.78 17.27
C GLN A 403 3.19 13.09 16.69
N ASN A 404 3.82 14.21 17.02
CA ASN A 404 3.47 15.55 16.53
C ASN A 404 1.99 15.93 16.75
N GLY A 405 1.38 15.49 17.86
CA GLY A 405 -0.02 15.77 18.20
C GLY A 405 -1.07 14.93 17.47
N ALA A 406 -0.66 13.98 16.62
CA ALA A 406 -1.55 13.01 15.99
C ALA A 406 -1.31 11.59 16.50
N LEU A 407 -2.38 10.86 16.79
CA LEU A 407 -2.29 9.44 17.13
C LEU A 407 -1.95 8.65 15.86
N THR A 408 -0.78 8.05 15.82
CA THR A 408 -0.36 7.16 14.74
C THR A 408 -0.43 5.72 15.26
N ARG A 409 -0.92 4.80 14.42
CA ARG A 409 -0.97 3.37 14.70
C ARG A 409 -0.15 2.60 13.67
N ILE A 410 0.63 1.63 14.14
CA ILE A 410 1.38 0.68 13.30
C ILE A 410 1.09 -0.75 13.74
N SER A 411 1.04 -1.67 12.77
CA SER A 411 1.12 -3.11 13.04
C SER A 411 2.59 -3.45 13.21
N ALA A 412 3.02 -3.79 14.42
CA ALA A 412 4.42 -4.06 14.73
C ALA A 412 4.95 -5.25 13.92
N GLU A 413 6.09 -5.09 13.24
CA GLU A 413 6.74 -6.16 12.47
C GLU A 413 8.12 -6.48 13.05
N SER A 414 8.85 -5.45 13.47
CA SER A 414 10.13 -5.61 14.15
C SER A 414 10.28 -4.61 15.29
N MET A 415 10.99 -5.06 16.34
CA MET A 415 11.37 -4.26 17.48
C MET A 415 12.87 -4.39 17.66
N SER A 416 13.55 -3.27 17.89
CA SER A 416 14.97 -3.24 18.22
C SER A 416 15.21 -2.13 19.24
N LEU A 417 16.43 -2.05 19.75
CA LEU A 417 16.83 -1.00 20.68
C LEU A 417 18.25 -0.54 20.37
N TYR A 418 18.50 0.73 20.66
CA TYR A 418 19.80 1.35 20.56
C TYR A 418 20.12 2.04 21.87
N SER A 419 21.30 1.75 22.40
CA SER A 419 21.75 2.28 23.66
C SER A 419 22.89 3.27 23.40
N THR A 420 22.78 4.45 24.01
CA THR A 420 23.84 5.46 24.04
C THR A 420 24.17 5.76 25.48
N GLU A 421 25.27 6.47 25.73
CA GLU A 421 25.65 6.89 27.08
C GLU A 421 24.52 7.65 27.80
N LYS A 422 23.78 8.49 27.06
CA LYS A 422 22.77 9.40 27.62
C LYS A 422 21.36 8.82 27.63
N ARG A 423 21.03 7.90 26.71
CA ARG A 423 19.67 7.39 26.54
C ARG A 423 19.62 6.02 25.89
N VAL A 424 18.55 5.29 26.17
CA VAL A 424 18.16 4.07 25.47
C VAL A 424 16.95 4.39 24.61
N THR A 425 17.04 4.08 23.32
CA THR A 425 15.98 4.30 22.34
C THR A 425 15.45 2.95 21.88
N PHE A 426 14.19 2.66 22.17
CA PHE A 426 13.48 1.51 21.66
C PHE A 426 12.77 1.90 20.37
N VAL A 427 12.86 1.05 19.35
CA VAL A 427 12.34 1.32 18.02
C VAL A 427 11.39 0.20 17.63
N VAL A 428 10.16 0.56 17.26
CA VAL A 428 9.15 -0.35 16.71
C VAL A 428 8.89 0.05 15.27
N SER A 429 9.12 -0.86 14.34
CA SER A 429 8.90 -0.66 12.92
C SER A 429 7.79 -1.57 12.42
N GLY A 430 6.96 -1.06 11.50
CA GLY A 430 5.88 -1.84 10.93
C GLY A 430 5.02 -1.06 9.95
N ARG A 431 3.97 -1.70 9.44
CA ARG A 431 3.04 -1.08 8.48
C ARG A 431 2.07 -0.13 9.19
N ARG A 432 1.95 1.09 8.66
CA ARG A 432 1.07 2.13 9.21
C ARG A 432 -0.38 1.92 8.81
N PHE A 433 -1.29 2.10 9.76
CA PHE A 433 -2.72 2.16 9.49
C PHE A 433 -3.13 3.46 8.80
N ARG A 434 -4.00 3.36 7.82
CA ARG A 434 -4.62 4.50 7.11
C ARG A 434 -5.67 5.18 7.98
N LYS A 435 -6.14 6.36 7.55
CA LYS A 435 -7.24 7.08 8.22
C LYS A 435 -8.56 6.29 8.23
N ASP A 436 -8.75 5.39 7.28
CA ASP A 436 -9.92 4.50 7.17
C ASP A 436 -9.79 3.24 8.07
N GLY A 437 -8.73 3.14 8.88
CA GLY A 437 -8.49 2.02 9.78
C GLY A 437 -7.89 0.78 9.12
N THR A 438 -7.66 0.76 7.80
CA THR A 438 -7.06 -0.39 7.10
C THR A 438 -5.53 -0.35 7.13
N LEU A 439 -4.89 -1.51 7.01
CA LEU A 439 -3.43 -1.60 7.01
C LEU A 439 -2.85 -1.05 5.69
N GLY A 440 -1.99 -0.03 5.80
CA GLY A 440 -1.34 0.60 4.66
C GLY A 440 -0.16 -0.21 4.12
N LYS A 441 0.40 0.28 3.00
CA LYS A 441 1.66 -0.22 2.43
C LYS A 441 2.90 0.54 2.90
N ILE A 442 2.70 1.66 3.58
CA ILE A 442 3.77 2.51 4.07
C ILE A 442 4.25 1.92 5.39
N SER A 443 5.53 1.58 5.45
CA SER A 443 6.19 1.27 6.72
C SER A 443 6.54 2.57 7.44
N ASP A 444 6.32 2.58 8.74
CA ASP A 444 6.61 3.71 9.62
C ASP A 444 7.32 3.18 10.87
N THR A 445 8.04 4.06 11.56
CA THR A 445 8.88 3.71 12.69
C THR A 445 8.57 4.60 13.88
N MET A 446 8.29 3.98 15.02
CA MET A 446 8.05 4.65 16.29
C MET A 446 9.25 4.47 17.22
N SER A 447 9.76 5.58 17.74
CA SER A 447 10.85 5.58 18.71
C SER A 447 10.35 5.98 20.09
N PHE A 448 10.78 5.24 21.10
CA PHE A 448 10.46 5.45 22.50
C PHE A 448 11.76 5.57 23.30
N THR A 449 11.90 6.58 24.14
CA THR A 449 13.18 6.89 24.79
C THR A 449 13.12 6.74 26.29
N LEU A 450 14.19 6.21 26.87
CA LEU A 450 14.52 6.31 28.29
C LEU A 450 15.79 7.15 28.39
N ASP A 451 15.70 8.34 28.97
CA ASP A 451 16.91 9.08 29.34
C ASP A 451 17.52 8.41 30.58
N ARG A 452 18.83 8.15 30.53
CA ARG A 452 19.57 7.69 31.70
C ARG A 452 19.78 8.92 32.57
N SER A 453 19.34 8.88 33.82
CA SER A 453 19.78 9.87 34.80
C SER A 453 21.30 9.90 34.77
N ALA A 454 21.90 11.07 34.51
CA ALA A 454 23.32 11.26 34.77
C ALA A 454 23.55 10.76 36.19
N GLY A 455 24.34 9.70 36.35
CA GLY A 455 24.65 9.19 37.68
C GLY A 455 25.09 10.38 38.52
N ASP A 456 24.41 10.58 39.65
CA ASP A 456 24.93 11.37 40.74
C ASP A 456 26.35 10.86 40.98
N GLY A 457 27.33 11.68 40.59
CA GLY A 457 28.71 11.46 40.96
C GLY A 457 28.78 11.49 42.48
N ASN A 458 29.13 10.36 43.07
CA ASN A 458 29.59 10.29 44.44
C ASN A 458 30.82 9.39 44.49
#